data_AF-A0A815GLW8-F1
#
_entry.id   AF-A0A815GLW8-F1
#
_cell.length_a   1.000
_cell.length_b   1.000
_cell.length_c   1.000
_cell.angle_alpha   90.00
_cell.angle_beta   90.00
_cell.angle_gamma   90.00
#
_symmetry.space_group_name_H-M   'P 1'
#
loop_
_entity.id
_entity.type
_entity.pdbx_description
1 polymer ?
#
loop_
_entity_poly.entity_id
_entity_poly.type
_entity_poly.pdbx_seq_one_letter_code
_entity_poly.pdbx_strand_id
1 'polypeptide(L)'
;MNVALNQLLQLVIESFGSDRFRSDGIHVSEPLQVLVKLFVVEERTLDYILNHAETKSSSNLVSTICLFIEIFLQFSDSLKQSDRVEQFTLIAITNVLWSISFLHYSKEEFLKNKLFIRTIKKINEDLDENDIIQQYKPKSMENIQQAIQGILHNLDFQQESIHSTQNRTGQKWIMISYCHENIDLCNEISKYLKNSIKDLNIWIDQTHTNGSVDLWESIAQGIEQSTAVLCFLSEEYFQSKSCRQEFVYANDSLKKPIVPILIKSFQPKGWLGIRMTGLKYIRFKDENQLEEKKKGELLNTILALLSIKTGEPKENLSASCLIDEIPSNSSNEIKRWFQSNRLSKDFYDLFQFETREELLDYAQLLFKDPERQMNIYDKIYSQKYHGKQMAPHEFLRFTKALQQFVQADSNSVSSTQLKSKTCVLS
;
A
#
# COMPACT_ATOMS: atom_id res chain seq x y z
N MET A 1 -0.98 -9.33 24.33
CA MET A 1 -1.12 -8.32 23.26
C MET A 1 -2.59 -8.03 23.00
N ASN A 2 -3.40 -9.03 22.60
CA ASN A 2 -4.83 -8.88 22.30
C ASN A 2 -5.67 -8.22 23.42
N VAL A 3 -5.47 -8.59 24.68
CA VAL A 3 -6.17 -7.96 25.84
C VAL A 3 -5.92 -6.45 25.90
N ALA A 4 -4.69 -6.00 25.65
CA ALA A 4 -4.35 -4.58 25.66
C ALA A 4 -5.00 -3.83 24.48
N LEU A 5 -5.12 -4.48 23.32
CA LEU A 5 -5.81 -3.91 22.16
C LEU A 5 -7.33 -3.81 22.39
N ASN A 6 -7.93 -4.82 23.03
CA ASN A 6 -9.34 -4.79 23.44
C ASN A 6 -9.58 -3.62 24.42
N GLN A 7 -8.73 -3.48 25.44
CA GLN A 7 -8.79 -2.38 26.40
C GLN A 7 -8.60 -1.02 25.73
N LEU A 8 -7.70 -0.92 24.75
CA LEU A 8 -7.46 0.32 24.02
C LEU A 8 -8.71 0.77 23.25
N LEU A 9 -9.36 -0.13 22.51
CA LEU A 9 -10.61 0.20 21.82
C LEU A 9 -11.75 0.49 22.81
N GLN A 10 -11.84 -0.28 23.90
CA GLN A 10 -12.82 -0.05 24.96
C GLN A 10 -12.67 1.36 25.56
N LEU A 11 -11.43 1.82 25.77
CA LEU A 11 -11.15 3.15 26.29
C LEU A 11 -11.57 4.24 25.31
N VAL A 12 -11.38 4.05 24.00
CA VAL A 12 -11.92 4.98 22.98
C VAL A 12 -13.44 5.07 23.10
N ILE A 13 -14.13 3.93 23.18
CA ILE A 13 -15.60 3.86 23.29
C ILE A 13 -16.10 4.57 24.55
N GLU A 14 -15.53 4.24 25.71
CA GLU A 14 -15.94 4.80 27.00
C GLU A 14 -15.62 6.28 27.12
N SER A 15 -14.43 6.70 26.66
CA SER A 15 -14.08 8.12 26.64
C SER A 15 -15.01 8.89 25.73
N PHE A 16 -15.25 8.43 24.49
CA PHE A 16 -16.15 9.14 23.56
C PHE A 16 -17.60 9.25 24.07
N GLY A 17 -18.08 8.23 24.76
CA GLY A 17 -19.45 8.20 25.30
C GLY A 17 -19.69 9.04 26.56
N SER A 18 -18.69 9.78 27.07
CA SER A 18 -18.82 10.57 28.31
C SER A 18 -18.94 12.07 28.05
N ASP A 19 -19.54 12.81 29.01
CA ASP A 19 -19.87 14.25 28.91
C ASP A 19 -18.65 15.18 28.71
N ARG A 20 -17.42 14.66 28.72
CA ARG A 20 -16.17 15.41 28.46
C ARG A 20 -15.15 14.64 27.65
N PHE A 21 -15.59 13.62 26.93
CA PHE A 21 -14.73 12.76 26.12
C PHE A 21 -13.60 12.08 26.94
N ARG A 22 -13.86 11.77 28.22
CA ARG A 22 -12.90 11.20 29.19
C ARG A 22 -13.45 9.97 29.91
N SER A 23 -12.64 8.93 30.03
CA SER A 23 -12.86 7.77 30.91
C SER A 23 -11.62 7.56 31.76
N ASP A 24 -11.80 7.33 33.07
CA ASP A 24 -10.70 7.22 34.05
C ASP A 24 -9.68 8.38 33.98
N GLY A 25 -10.16 9.58 33.67
CA GLY A 25 -9.33 10.77 33.50
C GLY A 25 -8.59 10.88 32.15
N ILE A 26 -8.65 9.85 31.30
CA ILE A 26 -7.98 9.80 29.99
C ILE A 26 -8.90 10.36 28.91
N HIS A 27 -8.44 11.39 28.19
CA HIS A 27 -9.21 11.95 27.07
C HIS A 27 -9.13 11.07 25.82
N VAL A 28 -10.18 11.04 24.99
CA VAL A 28 -10.25 10.20 23.77
C VAL A 28 -9.07 10.44 22.80
N SER A 29 -8.47 11.63 22.82
CA SER A 29 -7.26 11.95 22.05
C SER A 29 -6.07 11.03 22.35
N GLU A 30 -5.92 10.60 23.61
CA GLU A 30 -4.78 9.83 24.09
C GLU A 30 -4.77 8.41 23.50
N PRO A 31 -5.83 7.59 23.61
CA PRO A 31 -5.86 6.29 22.94
C PRO A 31 -5.87 6.43 21.41
N LEU A 32 -6.45 7.49 20.83
CA LEU A 32 -6.37 7.74 19.38
C LEU A 32 -4.93 7.95 18.90
N GLN A 33 -4.12 8.71 19.64
CA GLN A 33 -2.69 8.87 19.34
C GLN A 33 -1.95 7.52 19.34
N VAL A 34 -2.28 6.63 20.29
CA VAL A 34 -1.70 5.29 20.34
C VAL A 34 -2.12 4.48 19.10
N LEU A 35 -3.39 4.53 18.72
CA LEU A 35 -3.90 3.88 17.51
C LEU A 35 -3.21 4.39 16.24
N VAL A 36 -2.96 5.70 16.13
CA VAL A 36 -2.21 6.27 15.01
C VAL A 36 -0.85 5.59 14.87
N LYS A 37 -0.12 5.38 15.96
CA LYS A 37 1.19 4.69 15.92
C LYS A 37 1.05 3.22 15.53
N LEU A 38 0.09 2.51 16.12
CA LEU A 38 -0.10 1.08 15.88
C LEU A 38 -0.54 0.77 14.43
N PHE A 39 -1.43 1.60 13.88
CA PHE A 39 -2.04 1.37 12.57
C PHE A 39 -1.11 1.65 11.38
N VAL A 40 -0.01 2.39 11.59
CA VAL A 40 1.01 2.58 10.54
C VAL A 40 1.88 1.34 10.38
N VAL A 41 2.26 0.75 11.51
CA VAL A 41 3.34 -0.24 11.59
C VAL A 41 2.80 -1.65 11.27
N GLU A 42 1.60 -1.99 11.75
CA GLU A 42 1.13 -3.37 11.74
C GLU A 42 -0.30 -3.51 11.19
N GLU A 43 -0.41 -3.91 9.91
CA GLU A 43 -1.72 -4.22 9.27
C GLU A 43 -2.53 -5.27 10.06
N ARG A 44 -1.86 -6.22 10.74
CA ARG A 44 -2.54 -7.21 11.62
C ARG A 44 -3.16 -6.60 12.87
N THR A 45 -2.50 -5.60 13.47
CA THR A 45 -3.02 -4.92 14.66
C THR A 45 -4.21 -4.04 14.29
N LEU A 46 -4.12 -3.37 13.14
CA LEU A 46 -5.25 -2.66 12.53
C LEU A 46 -6.43 -3.62 12.26
N ASP A 47 -6.17 -4.72 11.55
CA ASP A 47 -7.17 -5.73 11.23
C ASP A 47 -7.83 -6.33 12.48
N TYR A 48 -7.04 -6.66 13.50
CA TYR A 48 -7.55 -7.13 14.78
C TYR A 48 -8.47 -6.11 15.45
N ILE A 49 -8.07 -4.83 15.54
CA ILE A 49 -8.91 -3.80 16.18
C ILE A 49 -10.22 -3.59 15.41
N LEU A 50 -10.17 -3.65 14.08
CA LEU A 50 -11.38 -3.47 13.26
C LEU A 50 -12.33 -4.67 13.34
N ASN A 51 -11.80 -5.90 13.26
CA ASN A 51 -12.60 -7.10 13.01
C ASN A 51 -12.79 -8.01 14.23
N HIS A 52 -11.88 -7.95 15.20
CA HIS A 52 -11.73 -9.00 16.22
C HIS A 52 -11.62 -8.50 17.66
N ALA A 53 -11.59 -7.18 17.89
CA ALA A 53 -11.54 -6.64 19.24
C ALA A 53 -12.77 -7.09 20.06
N GLU A 54 -12.52 -7.48 21.31
CA GLU A 54 -13.57 -7.90 22.24
C GLU A 54 -13.84 -6.75 23.23
N THR A 55 -14.75 -5.85 22.85
CA THR A 55 -15.25 -4.77 23.71
C THR A 55 -16.55 -5.14 24.41
N LYS A 56 -16.96 -4.39 25.44
CA LYS A 56 -18.21 -4.64 26.20
C LYS A 56 -19.43 -4.67 25.27
N SER A 57 -19.45 -3.76 24.30
CA SER A 57 -20.36 -3.82 23.15
C SER A 57 -19.67 -4.57 22.03
N SER A 58 -20.35 -5.51 21.36
CA SER A 58 -19.75 -6.25 20.25
C SER A 58 -19.24 -5.31 19.17
N SER A 59 -17.94 -5.32 18.88
CA SER A 59 -17.34 -4.58 17.77
C SER A 59 -17.08 -5.48 16.57
N ASN A 60 -17.37 -4.97 15.38
CA ASN A 60 -17.01 -5.52 14.08
C ASN A 60 -16.55 -4.38 13.15
N LEU A 61 -16.12 -4.72 11.93
CA LEU A 61 -15.61 -3.77 10.96
C LEU A 61 -16.51 -2.52 10.82
N VAL A 62 -17.81 -2.75 10.64
CA VAL A 62 -18.79 -1.69 10.38
C VAL A 62 -18.95 -0.81 11.61
N SER A 63 -19.19 -1.40 12.79
CA SER A 63 -19.38 -0.62 14.01
C SER A 63 -18.13 0.17 14.39
N THR A 64 -16.94 -0.39 14.17
CA THR A 64 -15.67 0.26 14.51
C THR A 64 -15.37 1.43 13.55
N ILE A 65 -15.63 1.25 12.24
CA ILE A 65 -15.52 2.36 11.28
C ILE A 65 -16.55 3.45 11.60
N CYS A 66 -17.80 3.08 11.90
CA CYS A 66 -18.84 4.02 12.32
C CYS A 66 -18.42 4.82 13.54
N LEU A 67 -17.91 4.17 14.60
CA LEU A 67 -17.39 4.84 15.79
C LEU A 67 -16.31 5.89 15.43
N PHE A 68 -15.32 5.51 14.62
CA PHE A 68 -14.26 6.45 14.26
C PHE A 68 -14.74 7.60 13.38
N ILE A 69 -15.72 7.36 12.50
CA ILE A 69 -16.38 8.42 11.73
C ILE A 69 -17.18 9.34 12.65
N GLU A 70 -17.92 8.81 13.63
CA GLU A 70 -18.68 9.60 14.60
C GLU A 70 -17.76 10.50 15.44
N ILE A 71 -16.62 9.97 15.89
CA ILE A 71 -15.59 10.77 16.57
C ILE A 71 -15.10 11.89 15.63
N PHE A 72 -14.76 11.57 14.37
CA PHE A 72 -14.33 12.59 13.42
C PHE A 72 -15.37 13.70 13.22
N LEU A 73 -16.65 13.33 13.06
CA LEU A 73 -17.75 14.27 12.89
C LEU A 73 -17.98 15.12 14.15
N GLN A 74 -17.77 14.55 15.35
CA GLN A 74 -17.89 15.30 16.61
C GLN A 74 -16.86 16.44 16.72
N PHE A 75 -15.65 16.23 16.20
CA PHE A 75 -14.55 17.19 16.28
C PHE A 75 -14.31 17.94 14.94
N SER A 76 -15.19 17.81 13.95
CA SER A 76 -14.92 18.33 12.60
C SER A 76 -14.82 19.85 12.51
N ASP A 77 -15.46 20.57 13.43
CA ASP A 77 -15.40 22.04 13.50
C ASP A 77 -14.28 22.55 14.43
N SER A 78 -13.49 21.67 15.05
CA SER A 78 -12.50 22.06 16.06
C SER A 78 -11.35 22.91 15.51
N LEU A 79 -11.10 22.91 14.19
CA LEU A 79 -10.15 23.85 13.57
C LEU A 79 -10.57 25.31 13.73
N LYS A 80 -11.87 25.60 13.72
CA LYS A 80 -12.41 26.96 13.93
C LYS A 80 -12.41 27.37 15.40
N GLN A 81 -12.10 26.42 16.29
CA GLN A 81 -12.13 26.60 17.72
C GLN A 81 -10.70 26.76 18.25
N SER A 82 -10.56 27.44 19.39
CA SER A 82 -9.26 27.65 20.04
C SER A 82 -8.86 26.53 21.01
N ASP A 83 -9.53 25.38 20.99
CA ASP A 83 -9.21 24.24 21.87
C ASP A 83 -8.14 23.33 21.23
N ARG A 84 -6.96 23.31 21.85
CA ARG A 84 -5.82 22.49 21.43
C ARG A 84 -6.11 21.00 21.49
N VAL A 85 -6.80 20.54 22.53
CA VAL A 85 -7.09 19.12 22.74
C VAL A 85 -8.07 18.64 21.68
N GLU A 86 -9.07 19.44 21.35
CA GLU A 86 -10.02 19.09 20.28
C GLU A 86 -9.36 19.10 18.90
N GLN A 87 -8.54 20.13 18.56
CA GLN A 87 -7.78 20.12 17.31
C GLN A 87 -6.84 18.91 17.23
N PHE A 88 -6.16 18.57 18.31
CA PHE A 88 -5.34 17.36 18.38
C PHE A 88 -6.16 16.09 18.15
N THR A 89 -7.35 16.03 18.75
CA THR A 89 -8.29 14.90 18.58
C THR A 89 -8.70 14.74 17.12
N LEU A 90 -9.07 15.83 16.45
CA LEU A 90 -9.40 15.84 15.04
C LEU A 90 -8.22 15.36 14.16
N ILE A 91 -7.01 15.86 14.42
CA ILE A 91 -5.81 15.43 13.68
C ILE A 91 -5.56 13.93 13.90
N ALA A 92 -5.67 13.45 15.14
CA ALA A 92 -5.44 12.05 15.49
C ALA A 92 -6.48 11.12 14.85
N ILE A 93 -7.78 11.43 14.96
CA ILE A 93 -8.83 10.61 14.36
C ILE A 93 -8.76 10.60 12.84
N THR A 94 -8.46 11.74 12.21
CA THR A 94 -8.25 11.82 10.75
C THR A 94 -7.09 10.91 10.34
N ASN A 95 -6.00 10.91 11.11
CA ASN A 95 -4.89 10.00 10.88
C ASN A 95 -5.29 8.52 11.06
N VAL A 96 -6.11 8.18 12.05
CA VAL A 96 -6.66 6.82 12.21
C VAL A 96 -7.47 6.41 10.98
N LEU A 97 -8.38 7.27 10.52
CA LEU A 97 -9.20 7.03 9.33
C LEU A 97 -8.35 6.88 8.06
N TRP A 98 -7.27 7.65 7.93
CA TRP A 98 -6.32 7.48 6.83
C TRP A 98 -5.67 6.10 6.85
N SER A 99 -5.24 5.61 8.00
CA SER A 99 -4.71 4.25 8.11
C SER A 99 -5.72 3.18 7.71
N ILE A 100 -7.00 3.34 8.10
CA ILE A 100 -8.07 2.43 7.71
C ILE A 100 -8.31 2.50 6.19
N SER A 101 -8.25 3.69 5.57
CA SER A 101 -8.51 3.87 4.14
C SER A 101 -7.57 3.09 3.20
N PHE A 102 -6.40 2.66 3.68
CA PHE A 102 -5.51 1.76 2.94
C PHE A 102 -6.10 0.35 2.74
N LEU A 103 -7.08 -0.04 3.57
CA LEU A 103 -7.69 -1.36 3.50
C LEU A 103 -8.77 -1.37 2.41
N HIS A 104 -8.54 -2.15 1.36
CA HIS A 104 -9.50 -2.24 0.25
C HIS A 104 -10.93 -2.60 0.69
N TYR A 105 -11.06 -3.47 1.70
CA TYR A 105 -12.37 -3.90 2.20
C TYR A 105 -13.10 -2.84 3.03
N SER A 106 -12.44 -1.80 3.54
CA SER A 106 -13.11 -0.75 4.31
C SER A 106 -13.73 0.35 3.43
N LYS A 107 -13.35 0.41 2.15
CA LYS A 107 -13.78 1.47 1.22
C LYS A 107 -15.30 1.61 1.17
N GLU A 108 -16.02 0.50 1.03
CA GLU A 108 -17.50 0.52 0.93
C GLU A 108 -18.16 1.15 2.16
N GLU A 109 -17.63 0.91 3.36
CA GLU A 109 -18.18 1.47 4.60
C GLU A 109 -17.99 2.99 4.69
N PHE A 110 -16.84 3.50 4.25
CA PHE A 110 -16.64 4.95 4.11
C PHE A 110 -17.62 5.55 3.10
N LEU A 111 -17.81 4.89 1.96
CA LEU A 111 -18.66 5.39 0.87
C LEU A 111 -20.15 5.43 1.23
N LYS A 112 -20.60 4.58 2.16
CA LYS A 112 -21.97 4.62 2.70
C LYS A 112 -22.23 5.89 3.52
N ASN A 113 -21.22 6.45 4.19
CA ASN A 113 -21.39 7.62 5.05
C ASN A 113 -21.24 8.94 4.27
N LYS A 114 -22.35 9.39 3.66
CA LYS A 114 -22.39 10.65 2.88
C LYS A 114 -22.07 11.89 3.71
N LEU A 115 -22.36 11.88 5.01
CA LEU A 115 -22.06 13.02 5.90
C LEU A 115 -20.55 13.15 6.07
N PHE A 116 -19.87 12.05 6.40
CA PHE A 116 -18.41 11.99 6.46
C PHE A 116 -17.75 12.54 5.19
N ILE A 117 -18.16 12.05 4.02
CA ILE A 117 -17.59 12.48 2.73
C ILE A 117 -17.77 13.99 2.50
N ARG A 118 -18.95 14.54 2.80
CA ARG A 118 -19.20 15.98 2.65
C ARG A 118 -18.33 16.78 3.63
N THR A 119 -18.24 16.33 4.88
CA THR A 119 -17.47 17.01 5.92
C THR A 119 -15.98 17.01 5.59
N ILE A 120 -15.40 15.88 5.21
CA ILE A 120 -13.97 15.80 4.91
C ILE A 120 -13.58 16.61 3.67
N LYS A 121 -14.43 16.64 2.63
CA LYS A 121 -14.24 17.51 1.46
C LYS A 121 -14.31 18.99 1.82
N LYS A 122 -15.30 19.36 2.63
CA LYS A 122 -15.44 20.74 3.13
C LYS A 122 -14.22 21.18 3.93
N ILE A 123 -13.71 20.34 4.85
CA ILE A 123 -12.49 20.68 5.60
C ILE A 123 -11.31 20.84 4.65
N ASN A 124 -11.17 20.00 3.62
CA ASN A 124 -10.09 20.14 2.63
C ASN A 124 -10.16 21.47 1.86
N GLU A 125 -11.37 21.93 1.53
CA GLU A 125 -11.61 23.18 0.78
C GLU A 125 -11.44 24.43 1.66
N ASP A 126 -11.89 24.37 2.91
CA ASP A 126 -11.91 25.49 3.87
C ASP A 126 -10.61 25.61 4.70
N LEU A 127 -9.61 24.74 4.51
CA LEU A 127 -8.44 24.66 5.39
C LEU A 127 -7.54 25.91 5.26
N ASP A 128 -7.35 26.63 6.37
CA ASP A 128 -6.31 27.66 6.53
C ASP A 128 -5.25 27.17 7.54
N GLU A 129 -3.96 27.23 7.17
CA GLU A 129 -2.86 26.85 8.06
C GLU A 129 -2.83 27.69 9.34
N ASN A 130 -3.33 28.93 9.31
CA ASN A 130 -3.39 29.82 10.46
C ASN A 130 -4.38 29.36 11.54
N ASP A 131 -5.36 28.53 11.17
CA ASP A 131 -6.33 27.96 12.11
C ASP A 131 -5.71 26.82 12.94
N ILE A 132 -4.58 26.26 12.50
CA ILE A 132 -3.94 25.12 13.13
C ILE A 132 -3.01 25.57 14.24
N ILE A 133 -3.34 25.20 15.48
CA ILE A 133 -2.51 25.54 16.62
C ILE A 133 -1.22 24.71 16.59
N GLN A 134 -0.07 25.39 16.63
CA GLN A 134 1.22 24.72 16.75
C GLN A 134 1.31 23.96 18.08
N GLN A 135 1.40 22.64 17.97
CA GLN A 135 1.44 21.74 19.11
C GLN A 135 2.31 20.51 18.83
N TYR A 136 2.54 19.69 19.86
CA TYR A 136 3.28 18.46 19.71
C TYR A 136 2.60 17.54 18.69
N LYS A 137 3.32 17.19 17.63
CA LYS A 137 2.93 16.19 16.63
C LYS A 137 3.80 14.94 16.81
N PRO A 138 3.24 13.77 17.16
CA PRO A 138 3.99 12.52 17.19
C PRO A 138 4.61 12.21 15.82
N LYS A 139 5.78 11.56 15.79
CA LYS A 139 6.46 11.19 14.53
C LYS A 139 5.61 10.35 13.57
N SER A 140 4.71 9.51 14.11
CA SER A 140 3.83 8.63 13.32
C SER A 140 2.54 9.32 12.85
N MET A 141 2.36 10.61 13.16
CA MET A 141 1.16 11.39 12.88
C MET A 141 1.49 12.49 11.87
N GLU A 142 0.73 12.54 10.79
CA GLU A 142 0.85 13.61 9.81
C GLU A 142 -0.09 14.78 10.11
N ASN A 143 0.13 15.91 9.44
CA ASN A 143 -0.77 17.04 9.58
C ASN A 143 -2.16 16.71 9.00
N ILE A 144 -3.15 17.51 9.37
CA ILE A 144 -4.54 17.24 8.97
C ILE A 144 -4.74 17.29 7.45
N GLN A 145 -4.07 18.21 6.77
CA GLN A 145 -4.16 18.38 5.32
C GLN A 145 -3.72 17.10 4.58
N GLN A 146 -2.54 16.60 4.92
CA GLN A 146 -1.98 15.36 4.35
C GLN A 146 -2.87 14.16 4.66
N ALA A 147 -3.37 14.06 5.90
CA ALA A 147 -4.25 12.96 6.28
C ALA A 147 -5.58 12.99 5.49
N ILE A 148 -6.17 14.17 5.30
CA ILE A 148 -7.39 14.35 4.51
C ILE A 148 -7.15 14.00 3.04
N GLN A 149 -6.10 14.54 2.42
CA GLN A 149 -5.77 14.26 1.03
C GLN A 149 -5.49 12.78 0.79
N GLY A 150 -4.77 12.14 1.70
CA GLY A 150 -4.52 10.71 1.67
C GLY A 150 -5.79 9.86 1.76
N ILE A 151 -6.74 10.23 2.63
CA ILE A 151 -8.07 9.58 2.68
C ILE A 151 -8.81 9.76 1.36
N LEU A 152 -8.93 11.00 0.87
CA LEU A 152 -9.67 11.31 -0.35
C LEU A 152 -9.12 10.53 -1.54
N HIS A 153 -7.79 10.47 -1.67
CA HIS A 153 -7.14 9.69 -2.70
C HIS A 153 -7.41 8.18 -2.57
N ASN A 154 -7.26 7.62 -1.36
CA ASN A 154 -7.50 6.19 -1.14
C ASN A 154 -8.95 5.78 -1.41
N LEU A 155 -9.90 6.70 -1.20
CA LEU A 155 -11.32 6.50 -1.50
C LEU A 155 -11.70 6.85 -2.95
N ASP A 156 -10.71 7.03 -3.82
CA ASP A 156 -10.87 7.32 -5.25
C ASP A 156 -11.65 8.63 -5.52
N PHE A 157 -11.69 9.54 -4.54
CA PHE A 157 -12.19 10.90 -4.71
C PHE A 157 -11.09 11.76 -5.32
N GLN A 158 -10.88 11.60 -6.61
CA GLN A 158 -10.09 12.52 -7.40
C GLN A 158 -10.78 13.89 -7.41
N GLN A 159 -10.02 14.97 -7.27
CA GLN A 159 -10.31 16.12 -8.13
C GLN A 159 -9.90 15.64 -9.52
N GLU A 160 -10.80 15.73 -10.51
CA GLU A 160 -10.39 15.54 -11.91
C GLU A 160 -9.23 16.51 -12.16
N SER A 161 -8.01 15.99 -12.24
CA SER A 161 -6.88 16.80 -12.64
C SER A 161 -7.14 17.18 -14.10
N ILE A 162 -7.62 18.40 -14.31
CA ILE A 162 -7.65 19.06 -15.62
C ILE A 162 -6.20 19.41 -15.97
N HIS A 163 -5.34 18.41 -16.10
CA HIS A 163 -3.98 18.59 -16.55
C HIS A 163 -3.73 17.59 -17.65
N SER A 164 -3.76 18.14 -18.87
CA SER A 164 -3.25 17.50 -20.06
C SER A 164 -1.90 16.89 -19.74
N THR A 165 -1.85 15.56 -19.69
CA THR A 165 -0.62 14.81 -19.85
C THR A 165 -0.08 15.16 -21.23
N GLN A 166 0.67 16.26 -21.28
CA GLN A 166 1.68 16.45 -22.31
C GLN A 166 2.63 15.28 -22.11
N ASN A 167 2.31 14.15 -22.77
CA ASN A 167 3.14 12.97 -22.84
C ASN A 167 4.48 13.44 -23.42
N ARG A 168 5.43 13.77 -22.55
CA ARG A 168 6.82 14.06 -22.93
C ARG A 168 7.48 12.71 -23.23
N THR A 169 7.00 12.06 -24.28
CA THR A 169 7.52 10.80 -24.79
C THR A 169 9.02 10.97 -25.04
N GLY A 170 9.84 10.20 -24.33
CA GLY A 170 11.30 10.19 -24.49
C GLY A 170 12.10 10.82 -23.35
N GLN A 171 11.49 11.50 -22.37
CA GLN A 171 12.26 12.00 -21.22
C GLN A 171 12.48 10.92 -20.16
N LYS A 172 13.71 10.79 -19.68
CA LYS A 172 14.10 9.86 -18.61
C LYS A 172 13.77 10.49 -17.26
N TRP A 173 12.66 10.11 -16.66
CA TRP A 173 12.25 10.61 -15.34
C TRP A 173 12.35 9.51 -14.29
N ILE A 174 12.95 9.84 -13.15
CA ILE A 174 13.01 9.00 -11.97
C ILE A 174 12.41 9.77 -10.80
N MET A 175 11.54 9.11 -10.04
CA MET A 175 11.05 9.61 -8.76
C MET A 175 11.94 9.05 -7.65
N ILE A 176 12.31 9.88 -6.68
CA ILE A 176 12.91 9.42 -5.42
C ILE A 176 11.88 9.62 -4.30
N SER A 177 11.48 8.51 -3.69
CA SER A 177 10.64 8.45 -2.49
C SER A 177 11.54 8.11 -1.30
N TYR A 178 11.51 8.93 -0.26
CA TYR A 178 12.43 8.82 0.89
C TYR A 178 11.82 9.43 2.15
N CYS A 179 12.38 9.10 3.32
CA CYS A 179 12.04 9.77 4.57
C CYS A 179 13.05 10.91 4.85
N HIS A 180 12.62 12.00 5.47
CA HIS A 180 13.43 13.23 5.62
C HIS A 180 14.81 13.00 6.24
N GLU A 181 14.92 12.05 7.16
CA GLU A 181 16.17 11.61 7.79
C GLU A 181 17.22 11.07 6.81
N ASN A 182 16.84 10.79 5.56
CA ASN A 182 17.70 10.22 4.53
C ASN A 182 17.97 11.17 3.35
N ILE A 183 17.68 12.48 3.50
CA ILE A 183 17.81 13.48 2.42
C ILE A 183 19.23 13.60 1.87
N ASP A 184 20.25 13.54 2.73
CA ASP A 184 21.65 13.70 2.31
C ASP A 184 22.07 12.59 1.35
N LEU A 185 21.72 11.34 1.71
CA LEU A 185 21.94 10.16 0.87
C LEU A 185 21.19 10.27 -0.47
N CYS A 186 19.94 10.74 -0.44
CA CYS A 186 19.11 10.93 -1.64
C CYS A 186 19.72 11.97 -2.57
N ASN A 187 20.21 13.08 -2.01
CA ASN A 187 20.87 14.15 -2.75
C ASN A 187 22.19 13.69 -3.38
N GLU A 188 23.00 12.91 -2.67
CA GLU A 188 24.26 12.37 -3.21
C GLU A 188 23.99 11.39 -4.37
N ILE A 189 23.05 10.45 -4.19
CA ILE A 189 22.66 9.50 -5.24
C ILE A 189 22.05 10.23 -6.43
N SER A 190 21.18 11.22 -6.20
CA SER A 190 20.60 12.05 -7.26
C SER A 190 21.67 12.76 -8.09
N LYS A 191 22.66 13.38 -7.43
CA LYS A 191 23.81 14.02 -8.07
C LYS A 191 24.62 13.01 -8.89
N TYR A 192 24.91 11.84 -8.32
CA TYR A 192 25.65 10.78 -9.01
C TYR A 192 24.92 10.29 -10.27
N LEU A 193 23.61 10.04 -10.18
CA LEU A 193 22.80 9.57 -11.30
C LEU A 193 22.67 10.64 -12.40
N LYS A 194 22.44 11.91 -12.03
CA LYS A 194 22.39 13.04 -12.99
C LYS A 194 23.72 13.23 -13.73
N ASN A 195 24.85 13.04 -13.03
CA ASN A 195 26.17 13.14 -13.65
C ASN A 195 26.49 11.95 -14.56
N SER A 196 25.89 10.79 -14.30
CA SER A 196 26.19 9.53 -15.00
C SER A 196 25.23 9.26 -16.17
N ILE A 197 24.01 9.79 -16.14
CA ILE A 197 22.98 9.56 -17.17
C ILE A 197 22.60 10.90 -17.80
N LYS A 198 22.97 11.05 -19.07
CA LYS A 198 22.58 12.23 -19.87
C LYS A 198 21.06 12.36 -19.97
N ASP A 199 20.57 13.58 -19.78
CA ASP A 199 19.16 13.98 -19.89
C ASP A 199 18.24 13.26 -18.88
N LEU A 200 18.78 12.85 -17.73
CA LEU A 200 18.02 12.29 -16.62
C LEU A 200 17.39 13.40 -15.78
N ASN A 201 16.06 13.41 -15.73
CA ASN A 201 15.29 14.18 -14.76
C ASN A 201 15.05 13.33 -13.53
N ILE A 202 15.29 13.91 -12.35
CA ILE A 202 14.97 13.29 -11.08
C ILE A 202 14.04 14.23 -10.34
N TRP A 203 12.84 13.73 -10.04
CA TRP A 203 11.90 14.35 -9.13
C TRP A 203 12.19 13.82 -7.73
N ILE A 204 12.35 14.74 -6.77
CA ILE A 204 12.52 14.45 -5.35
C ILE A 204 11.52 15.35 -4.65
N ASP A 205 10.79 14.81 -3.68
CA ASP A 205 9.96 15.62 -2.79
C ASP A 205 10.88 16.62 -2.06
N GLN A 206 10.70 17.91 -2.31
CA GLN A 206 11.50 18.98 -1.70
C GLN A 206 10.74 19.72 -0.58
N THR A 207 9.71 19.09 0.01
CA THR A 207 8.82 19.61 1.07
C THR A 207 9.47 20.46 2.18
N HIS A 208 10.79 20.44 2.36
CA HIS A 208 11.50 21.14 3.43
C HIS A 208 12.47 22.24 2.99
N THR A 209 12.72 22.42 1.69
CA THR A 209 13.65 23.49 1.26
C THR A 209 13.01 24.87 1.22
N ASN A 210 11.68 24.94 1.05
CA ASN A 210 10.96 26.21 0.83
C ASN A 210 9.79 26.48 1.78
N GLY A 211 9.56 25.64 2.80
CA GLY A 211 8.44 25.81 3.74
C GLY A 211 7.05 25.60 3.15
N SER A 212 6.96 25.08 1.92
CA SER A 212 5.72 24.67 1.26
C SER A 212 5.44 23.19 1.52
N VAL A 213 4.25 22.86 2.03
CA VAL A 213 3.72 21.51 1.99
C VAL A 213 3.34 21.20 0.55
N ASP A 214 4.10 20.33 -0.13
CA ASP A 214 3.69 19.87 -1.46
C ASP A 214 2.39 19.07 -1.31
N LEU A 215 1.35 19.53 -2.00
CA LEU A 215 0.07 18.85 -2.08
C LEU A 215 0.27 17.44 -2.63
N TRP A 216 -0.50 16.48 -2.13
CA TRP A 216 -0.48 15.09 -2.62
C TRP A 216 -0.57 14.98 -4.16
N GLU A 217 -1.25 15.92 -4.81
CA GLU A 217 -1.34 16.03 -6.27
C GLU A 217 0.03 16.18 -6.95
N SER A 218 0.94 16.98 -6.38
CA SER A 218 2.31 17.15 -6.89
C SER A 218 3.12 15.86 -6.78
N ILE A 219 2.99 15.17 -5.64
CA ILE A 219 3.63 13.87 -5.38
C ILE A 219 3.10 12.82 -6.36
N ALA A 220 1.78 12.73 -6.51
CA ALA A 220 1.12 11.83 -7.44
C ALA A 220 1.57 12.10 -8.88
N GLN A 221 1.64 13.36 -9.30
CA GLN A 221 2.15 13.76 -10.60
C GLN A 221 3.62 13.33 -10.81
N GLY A 222 4.48 13.51 -9.80
CA GLY A 222 5.87 13.05 -9.83
C GLY A 222 5.98 11.54 -10.05
N ILE A 223 5.15 10.74 -9.36
CA ILE A 223 5.08 9.29 -9.52
C ILE A 223 4.55 8.93 -10.93
N GLU A 224 3.47 9.56 -11.38
CA GLU A 224 2.84 9.29 -12.69
C GLU A 224 3.78 9.59 -13.86
N GLN A 225 4.54 10.68 -13.80
CA GLN A 225 5.50 11.06 -14.83
C GLN A 225 6.77 10.20 -14.80
N SER A 226 7.11 9.62 -13.65
CA SER A 226 8.33 8.82 -13.51
C SER A 226 8.28 7.51 -14.31
N THR A 227 9.45 7.07 -14.78
CA THR A 227 9.63 5.74 -15.38
C THR A 227 9.82 4.66 -14.32
N ALA A 228 10.45 5.01 -13.20
CA ALA A 228 10.61 4.15 -12.04
C ALA A 228 10.69 5.01 -10.77
N VAL A 229 10.38 4.39 -9.64
CA VAL A 229 10.45 5.01 -8.31
C VAL A 229 11.56 4.35 -7.50
N LEU A 230 12.53 5.13 -7.04
CA LEU A 230 13.56 4.69 -6.11
C LEU A 230 13.03 4.93 -4.70
N CYS A 231 12.86 3.86 -3.94
CA CYS A 231 12.38 3.94 -2.57
C CYS A 231 13.56 3.73 -1.61
N PHE A 232 13.91 4.78 -0.85
CA PHE A 232 14.97 4.75 0.15
C PHE A 232 14.40 4.25 1.47
N LEU A 233 14.51 2.94 1.66
CA LEU A 233 13.85 2.19 2.73
C LEU A 233 14.70 2.18 4.00
N SER A 234 14.20 2.90 5.00
CA SER A 234 14.69 2.98 6.38
C SER A 234 13.57 2.60 7.38
N GLU A 235 13.90 2.59 8.68
CA GLU A 235 12.87 2.37 9.71
C GLU A 235 11.87 3.54 9.74
N GLU A 236 12.36 4.75 9.51
CA GLU A 236 11.57 5.98 9.44
C GLU A 236 10.63 5.97 8.22
N TYR A 237 11.13 5.55 7.06
CA TYR A 237 10.31 5.34 5.86
C TYR A 237 9.17 4.36 6.13
N PHE A 238 9.47 3.25 6.81
CA PHE A 238 8.47 2.24 7.16
C PHE A 238 7.40 2.75 8.14
N GLN A 239 7.75 3.72 8.98
CA GLN A 239 6.87 4.35 9.98
C GLN A 239 6.16 5.61 9.46
N SER A 240 6.43 6.07 8.23
CA SER A 240 5.76 7.22 7.63
C SER A 240 4.53 6.81 6.82
N LYS A 241 3.39 7.44 7.10
CA LYS A 241 2.16 7.25 6.30
C LYS A 241 2.30 7.80 4.90
N SER A 242 2.95 8.95 4.75
CA SER A 242 3.21 9.58 3.46
C SER A 242 4.06 8.68 2.58
N CYS A 243 5.17 8.14 3.12
CA CYS A 243 5.99 7.17 2.39
C CYS A 243 5.21 5.89 2.03
N ARG A 244 4.35 5.38 2.92
CA ARG A 244 3.44 4.27 2.61
C ARG A 244 2.49 4.61 1.47
N GLN A 245 1.89 5.79 1.50
CA GLN A 245 0.97 6.29 0.48
C GLN A 245 1.63 6.37 -0.90
N GLU A 246 2.81 6.98 -0.98
CA GLU A 246 3.63 7.03 -2.20
C GLU A 246 3.96 5.64 -2.75
N PHE A 247 4.45 4.75 -1.87
CA PHE A 247 4.82 3.40 -2.25
C PHE A 247 3.61 2.63 -2.79
N VAL A 248 2.48 2.66 -2.07
CA VAL A 248 1.25 1.96 -2.46
C VAL A 248 0.72 2.54 -3.77
N TYR A 249 0.71 3.87 -3.94
CA TYR A 249 0.26 4.48 -5.18
C TYR A 249 1.12 4.05 -6.38
N ALA A 250 2.45 4.12 -6.23
CA ALA A 250 3.38 3.70 -7.26
C ALA A 250 3.27 2.21 -7.59
N ASN A 251 3.32 1.35 -6.58
CA ASN A 251 3.42 -0.11 -6.76
C ASN A 251 2.07 -0.80 -6.97
N ASP A 252 1.06 -0.46 -6.17
CA ASP A 252 -0.22 -1.17 -6.16
C ASP A 252 -1.18 -0.57 -7.20
N SER A 253 -1.26 0.77 -7.30
CA SER A 253 -2.18 1.44 -8.23
C SER A 253 -1.59 1.58 -9.64
N LEU A 254 -0.39 2.17 -9.78
CA LEU A 254 0.20 2.48 -11.09
C LEU A 254 1.11 1.39 -11.66
N LYS A 255 1.41 0.35 -10.86
CA LYS A 255 2.32 -0.75 -11.22
C LYS A 255 3.69 -0.26 -11.74
N LYS A 256 4.17 0.88 -11.23
CA LYS A 256 5.47 1.45 -11.58
C LYS A 256 6.59 0.51 -11.12
N PRO A 257 7.69 0.38 -11.90
CA PRO A 257 8.89 -0.29 -11.43
C PRO A 257 9.41 0.38 -10.16
N ILE A 258 9.51 -0.40 -9.07
CA ILE A 258 10.11 0.02 -7.82
C ILE A 258 11.56 -0.46 -7.77
N VAL A 259 12.47 0.45 -7.41
CA VAL A 259 13.88 0.16 -7.12
C VAL A 259 14.13 0.38 -5.63
N PRO A 260 14.08 -0.68 -4.81
CA PRO A 260 14.30 -0.54 -3.38
C PRO A 260 15.77 -0.33 -3.04
N ILE A 261 16.02 0.68 -2.20
CA ILE A 261 17.33 1.02 -1.65
C ILE A 261 17.25 0.88 -0.14
N LEU A 262 17.77 -0.22 0.41
CA LEU A 262 17.81 -0.46 1.85
C LEU A 262 18.94 0.33 2.50
N ILE A 263 18.59 1.07 3.55
CA ILE A 263 19.53 1.89 4.29
C ILE A 263 19.91 1.22 5.60
N LYS A 264 21.20 1.31 5.97
CA LYS A 264 21.76 0.74 7.21
C LYS A 264 21.42 -0.76 7.32
N SER A 265 21.01 -1.20 8.50
CA SER A 265 20.62 -2.57 8.83
C SER A 265 19.12 -2.84 8.65
N PHE A 266 18.34 -1.89 8.12
CA PHE A 266 16.88 -2.03 7.99
C PHE A 266 16.49 -3.30 7.24
N GLN A 267 15.44 -3.97 7.73
CA GLN A 267 14.86 -5.16 7.13
C GLN A 267 13.38 -4.90 6.84
N PRO A 268 12.92 -5.11 5.58
CA PRO A 268 11.50 -5.00 5.25
C PRO A 268 10.65 -5.91 6.13
N LYS A 269 9.58 -5.34 6.68
CA LYS A 269 8.63 -6.01 7.58
C LYS A 269 7.22 -5.45 7.36
N GLY A 270 6.20 -6.08 7.95
CA GLY A 270 4.81 -5.62 7.89
C GLY A 270 4.31 -5.37 6.46
N TRP A 271 3.65 -4.22 6.26
CA TRP A 271 3.06 -3.81 4.98
C TRP A 271 4.09 -3.72 3.83
N LEU A 272 5.34 -3.38 4.16
CA LEU A 272 6.43 -3.21 3.21
C LEU A 272 7.04 -4.56 2.83
N GLY A 273 7.19 -5.48 3.80
CA GLY A 273 7.77 -6.81 3.58
C GLY A 273 7.03 -7.59 2.49
N ILE A 274 5.70 -7.57 2.52
CA ILE A 274 4.83 -8.27 1.53
C ILE A 274 5.00 -7.68 0.12
N ARG A 275 5.20 -6.36 0.02
CA ARG A 275 5.37 -5.64 -1.24
C ARG A 275 6.80 -5.73 -1.80
N MET A 276 7.77 -6.00 -0.93
CA MET A 276 9.17 -6.20 -1.27
C MET A 276 9.47 -7.60 -1.84
N THR A 277 8.55 -8.55 -1.68
CA THR A 277 8.77 -9.93 -2.12
C THR A 277 8.99 -10.04 -3.63
N GLY A 278 10.14 -10.57 -4.02
CA GLY A 278 10.56 -10.75 -5.41
C GLY A 278 11.28 -9.54 -6.01
N LEU A 279 11.37 -8.41 -5.30
CA LEU A 279 12.13 -7.25 -5.76
C LEU A 279 13.61 -7.41 -5.45
N LYS A 280 14.47 -7.10 -6.43
CA LYS A 280 15.91 -6.93 -6.20
C LYS A 280 16.12 -5.58 -5.51
N TYR A 281 16.91 -5.56 -4.44
CA TYR A 281 17.22 -4.35 -3.70
C TYR A 281 18.73 -4.10 -3.67
N ILE A 282 19.08 -2.83 -3.50
CA ILE A 282 20.46 -2.39 -3.26
C ILE A 282 20.54 -1.97 -1.80
N ARG A 283 21.65 -2.28 -1.12
CA ARG A 283 21.84 -1.90 0.28
C ARG A 283 23.05 -0.98 0.44
N PHE A 284 22.84 0.15 1.10
CA PHE A 284 23.89 1.03 1.60
C PHE A 284 23.97 0.89 3.11
N LYS A 285 25.08 0.32 3.61
CA LYS A 285 25.27 0.05 5.04
C LYS A 285 25.63 1.31 5.84
N ASP A 286 26.37 2.21 5.21
CA ASP A 286 26.74 3.51 5.74
C ASP A 286 26.15 4.59 4.83
N GLU A 287 25.38 5.51 5.41
CA GLU A 287 24.81 6.65 4.69
C GLU A 287 25.90 7.67 4.32
N ASN A 288 27.00 7.70 5.07
CA ASN A 288 28.10 8.66 4.89
C ASN A 288 29.21 8.13 3.96
N GLN A 289 29.19 6.83 3.63
CA GLN A 289 30.15 6.20 2.75
C GLN A 289 29.44 5.39 1.68
N LEU A 290 29.14 6.06 0.57
CA LEU A 290 28.57 5.38 -0.58
C LEU A 290 29.63 4.51 -1.28
N GLU A 291 29.53 3.19 -1.08
CA GLU A 291 30.36 2.20 -1.77
C GLU A 291 30.23 2.36 -3.30
N GLU A 292 31.32 2.68 -4.01
CA GLU A 292 31.31 2.88 -5.48
C GLU A 292 30.74 1.68 -6.25
N LYS A 293 30.98 0.47 -5.76
CA LYS A 293 30.39 -0.76 -6.31
C LYS A 293 28.84 -0.73 -6.27
N LYS A 294 28.26 -0.21 -5.20
CA LYS A 294 26.80 -0.11 -5.01
C LYS A 294 26.20 1.02 -5.84
N LYS A 295 26.92 2.14 -6.00
CA LYS A 295 26.54 3.18 -6.97
C LYS A 295 26.48 2.63 -8.40
N GLY A 296 27.47 1.84 -8.81
CA GLY A 296 27.49 1.19 -10.12
C GLY A 296 26.37 0.16 -10.31
N GLU A 297 26.05 -0.63 -9.28
CA GLU A 297 24.90 -1.56 -9.27
C GLU A 297 23.57 -0.81 -9.46
N LEU A 298 23.39 0.32 -8.77
CA LEU A 298 22.24 1.20 -8.94
C LEU A 298 22.17 1.78 -10.35
N LEU A 299 23.26 2.34 -10.84
CA LEU A 299 23.34 2.91 -12.19
C LEU A 299 22.92 1.91 -13.25
N ASN A 300 23.46 0.69 -13.19
CA ASN A 300 23.12 -0.38 -14.14
C ASN A 300 21.64 -0.77 -14.06
N THR A 301 21.07 -0.82 -12.86
CA THR A 301 19.65 -1.10 -12.64
C THR A 301 18.77 -0.03 -13.29
N ILE A 302 19.11 1.25 -13.09
CA ILE A 302 18.37 2.38 -13.68
C ILE A 302 18.54 2.42 -15.20
N LEU A 303 19.75 2.23 -15.72
CA LEU A 303 19.98 2.17 -17.16
C LEU A 303 19.15 1.05 -17.82
N ALA A 304 19.12 -0.14 -17.22
CA ALA A 304 18.29 -1.24 -17.73
C ALA A 304 16.80 -0.87 -17.79
N LEU A 305 16.27 -0.24 -16.74
CA LEU A 305 14.87 0.21 -16.70
C LEU A 305 14.56 1.29 -17.74
N LEU A 306 15.48 2.23 -17.96
CA LEU A 306 15.33 3.30 -18.93
C LEU A 306 15.48 2.79 -20.38
N SER A 307 16.35 1.80 -20.61
CA SER A 307 16.60 1.21 -21.94
C SER A 307 15.45 0.34 -22.46
N ILE A 308 14.66 -0.29 -21.57
CA ILE A 308 13.48 -1.08 -21.97
C ILE A 308 12.45 -0.22 -22.73
N LYS A 309 12.48 1.11 -22.60
CA LYS A 309 11.59 2.03 -23.32
C LYS A 309 12.15 2.64 -24.61
N THR A 310 13.44 2.45 -24.96
CA THR A 310 14.08 3.14 -26.11
C THR A 310 14.20 2.30 -27.38
N GLY A 311 13.55 1.14 -27.48
CA GLY A 311 13.46 0.37 -28.72
C GLY A 311 12.21 0.73 -29.51
N GLU A 312 12.36 1.09 -30.78
CA GLU A 312 11.26 1.13 -31.76
C GLU A 312 10.45 -0.18 -31.76
N PRO A 313 9.15 -0.12 -32.09
CA PRO A 313 8.19 -1.18 -31.82
C PRO A 313 8.56 -2.42 -32.62
N LYS A 314 8.91 -3.49 -31.92
CA LYS A 314 8.66 -4.82 -32.49
C LYS A 314 7.16 -5.00 -32.52
N GLU A 315 6.62 -5.02 -33.73
CA GLU A 315 5.22 -5.32 -34.02
C GLU A 315 4.71 -6.48 -33.17
N ASN A 316 3.50 -6.24 -32.66
CA ASN A 316 2.60 -7.14 -31.95
C ASN A 316 2.96 -7.52 -30.50
N LEU A 317 2.91 -6.52 -29.63
CA LEU A 317 2.17 -6.64 -28.37
C LEU A 317 1.28 -5.39 -28.26
N SER A 318 0.14 -5.45 -28.95
CA SER A 318 -0.95 -4.50 -28.78
C SER A 318 -1.27 -4.36 -27.30
N ALA A 319 -1.27 -3.12 -26.83
CA ALA A 319 -1.97 -2.67 -25.63
C ALA A 319 -3.47 -2.90 -25.80
N SER A 320 -3.86 -4.16 -25.67
CA SER A 320 -5.20 -4.64 -25.37
C SER A 320 -5.03 -5.31 -24.02
N CYS A 321 -5.85 -4.92 -23.04
CA CYS A 321 -6.07 -5.70 -21.84
C CYS A 321 -6.17 -7.18 -22.22
N LEU A 322 -5.12 -7.96 -21.94
CA LEU A 322 -5.25 -9.41 -21.98
C LEU A 322 -6.00 -9.76 -20.71
N ILE A 323 -7.30 -9.97 -20.92
CA ILE A 323 -8.10 -10.94 -20.16
C ILE A 323 -7.18 -12.08 -19.73
N ASP A 324 -7.27 -12.44 -18.46
CA ASP A 324 -6.67 -13.63 -17.86
C ASP A 324 -6.67 -14.81 -18.85
N GLU A 325 -5.55 -15.04 -19.54
CA GLU A 325 -5.40 -16.25 -20.34
C GLU A 325 -5.22 -17.39 -19.35
N ILE A 326 -6.31 -18.12 -19.14
CA ILE A 326 -6.32 -19.38 -18.41
C ILE A 326 -5.32 -20.30 -19.13
N PRO A 327 -4.26 -20.81 -18.46
CA PRO A 327 -3.29 -21.70 -19.06
C PRO A 327 -3.99 -22.91 -19.68
N SER A 328 -3.72 -23.15 -20.96
CA SER A 328 -4.06 -24.39 -21.65
C SER A 328 -2.98 -25.44 -21.39
N ASN A 329 -3.26 -26.69 -21.75
CA ASN A 329 -2.70 -27.95 -21.22
C ASN A 329 -1.18 -28.19 -21.38
N SER A 330 -0.31 -27.26 -20.96
CA SER A 330 1.13 -27.43 -20.95
C SER A 330 1.80 -26.91 -19.67
N SER A 331 2.74 -27.69 -19.14
CA SER A 331 3.60 -27.34 -17.98
C SER A 331 4.30 -25.97 -18.15
N ASN A 332 4.61 -25.57 -19.38
CA ASN A 332 5.24 -24.27 -19.66
C ASN A 332 4.29 -23.08 -19.49
N GLU A 333 2.99 -23.24 -19.74
CA GLU A 333 1.98 -22.20 -19.51
C GLU A 333 1.69 -22.02 -18.02
N ILE A 334 1.65 -23.11 -17.26
CA ILE A 334 1.53 -23.05 -15.80
C ILE A 334 2.74 -22.33 -15.19
N LYS A 335 3.96 -22.63 -15.66
CA LYS A 335 5.16 -21.88 -15.24
C LYS A 335 5.05 -20.38 -15.51
N ARG A 336 4.56 -19.99 -16.70
CA ARG A 336 4.33 -18.58 -17.03
C ARG A 336 3.26 -17.96 -16.14
N TRP A 337 2.17 -18.68 -15.86
CA TRP A 337 1.10 -18.23 -14.97
C TRP A 337 1.62 -17.96 -13.54
N PHE A 338 2.47 -18.85 -13.01
CA PHE A 338 3.16 -18.64 -11.73
C PHE A 338 4.02 -17.37 -11.72
N GLN A 339 4.77 -17.14 -12.80
CA GLN A 339 5.62 -15.96 -12.96
C GLN A 339 4.79 -14.67 -13.04
N SER A 340 3.73 -14.66 -13.84
CA SER A 340 2.81 -13.52 -13.98
C SER A 340 2.13 -13.15 -12.65
N ASN A 341 1.82 -14.15 -11.82
CA ASN A 341 1.26 -13.95 -10.48
C ASN A 341 2.31 -13.69 -9.39
N ARG A 342 3.59 -13.55 -9.75
CA ARG A 342 4.70 -13.29 -8.82
C ARG A 342 4.78 -14.32 -7.68
N LEU A 343 4.49 -15.58 -7.97
CA LEU A 343 4.64 -16.68 -7.04
C LEU A 343 6.10 -17.13 -7.02
N SER A 344 6.65 -17.48 -5.84
CA SER A 344 8.02 -17.94 -5.77
C SER A 344 8.25 -19.21 -6.59
N LYS A 345 9.47 -19.33 -7.12
CA LYS A 345 9.91 -20.55 -7.82
C LYS A 345 9.85 -21.76 -6.90
N ASP A 346 10.14 -21.57 -5.62
CA ASP A 346 10.05 -22.62 -4.59
C ASP A 346 8.62 -23.19 -4.51
N PHE A 347 7.60 -22.33 -4.66
CA PHE A 347 6.20 -22.73 -4.70
C PHE A 347 5.88 -23.61 -5.91
N TYR A 348 6.36 -23.23 -7.10
CA TYR A 348 6.19 -24.03 -8.30
C TYR A 348 6.88 -25.39 -8.19
N ASP A 349 8.13 -25.40 -7.68
CA ASP A 349 8.93 -26.61 -7.57
C ASP A 349 8.34 -27.61 -6.54
N LEU A 350 7.49 -27.14 -5.60
CA LEU A 350 6.81 -27.98 -4.60
C LEU A 350 5.64 -28.76 -5.17
N PHE A 351 4.82 -28.14 -6.02
CA PHE A 351 3.60 -28.79 -6.54
C PHE A 351 3.79 -29.44 -7.89
N GLN A 352 4.70 -28.92 -8.70
CA GLN A 352 5.01 -29.45 -10.03
C GLN A 352 3.76 -29.70 -10.89
N PHE A 353 2.74 -28.84 -10.79
CA PHE A 353 1.53 -28.96 -11.59
C PHE A 353 1.89 -29.02 -13.08
N GLU A 354 1.45 -30.08 -13.74
CA GLU A 354 1.71 -30.36 -15.15
C GLU A 354 0.53 -29.94 -16.02
N THR A 355 -0.68 -29.99 -15.44
CA THR A 355 -1.94 -29.74 -16.14
C THR A 355 -2.81 -28.68 -15.44
N ARG A 356 -3.72 -28.08 -16.22
CA ARG A 356 -4.70 -27.11 -15.71
C ARG A 356 -5.64 -27.78 -14.70
N GLU A 357 -6.04 -29.00 -15.00
CA GLU A 357 -6.95 -29.81 -14.19
C GLU A 357 -6.38 -30.06 -12.79
N GLU A 358 -5.08 -30.38 -12.67
CA GLU A 358 -4.42 -30.52 -11.37
C GLU A 358 -4.46 -29.22 -10.54
N LEU A 359 -4.32 -28.07 -11.19
CA LEU A 359 -4.38 -26.77 -10.52
C LEU A 359 -5.81 -26.47 -10.02
N LEU A 360 -6.84 -26.85 -10.78
CA LEU A 360 -8.25 -26.73 -10.39
C LEU A 360 -8.64 -27.69 -9.25
N ASP A 361 -8.24 -28.96 -9.36
CA ASP A 361 -8.50 -29.98 -8.34
C ASP A 361 -7.84 -29.57 -7.01
N TYR A 362 -6.62 -29.06 -7.10
CA TYR A 362 -5.92 -28.53 -5.94
C TYR A 362 -6.64 -27.32 -5.33
N ALA A 363 -7.13 -26.38 -6.15
CA ALA A 363 -7.88 -25.23 -5.67
C ALA A 363 -9.15 -25.66 -4.90
N GLN A 364 -9.88 -26.66 -5.39
CA GLN A 364 -11.05 -27.21 -4.69
C GLN A 364 -10.69 -27.80 -3.32
N LEU A 365 -9.58 -28.53 -3.23
CA LEU A 365 -9.08 -29.07 -1.96
C LEU A 365 -8.66 -27.95 -0.98
N LEU A 366 -8.02 -26.90 -1.49
CA LEU A 366 -7.60 -25.75 -0.69
C LEU A 366 -8.78 -24.96 -0.13
N PHE A 367 -9.79 -24.67 -0.96
CA PHE A 367 -10.93 -23.88 -0.51
C PHE A 367 -11.83 -24.64 0.47
N LYS A 368 -11.79 -25.98 0.46
CA LYS A 368 -12.53 -26.81 1.41
C LYS A 368 -11.96 -26.76 2.83
N ASP A 369 -10.63 -26.69 2.97
CA ASP A 369 -9.94 -26.68 4.26
C ASP A 369 -8.57 -25.96 4.18
N PRO A 370 -8.58 -24.60 4.20
CA PRO A 370 -7.36 -23.81 3.98
C PRO A 370 -6.30 -24.01 5.07
N GLU A 371 -6.71 -24.16 6.33
CA GLU A 371 -5.79 -24.36 7.46
C GLU A 371 -5.05 -25.69 7.36
N ARG A 372 -5.78 -26.76 7.01
CA ARG A 372 -5.16 -28.07 6.79
C ARG A 372 -4.19 -28.05 5.63
N GLN A 373 -4.53 -27.40 4.52
CA GLN A 373 -3.63 -27.30 3.38
C GLN A 373 -2.38 -26.48 3.72
N MET A 374 -2.53 -25.36 4.44
CA MET A 374 -1.39 -24.58 4.92
C MET A 374 -0.44 -25.42 5.78
N ASN A 375 -0.97 -26.22 6.71
CA ASN A 375 -0.16 -27.10 7.56
C ASN A 375 0.55 -28.21 6.77
N ILE A 376 -0.12 -28.81 5.77
CA ILE A 376 0.49 -29.78 4.87
C ILE A 376 1.63 -29.13 4.10
N TYR A 377 1.43 -27.90 3.64
CA TYR A 377 2.42 -27.14 2.88
C TYR A 377 3.63 -26.72 3.68
N ASP A 378 3.44 -26.20 4.89
CA ASP A 378 4.56 -25.88 5.77
C ASP A 378 5.39 -27.13 6.09
N LYS A 379 4.75 -28.30 6.23
CA LYS A 379 5.43 -29.57 6.47
C LYS A 379 6.26 -30.02 5.26
N ILE A 380 5.70 -29.98 4.05
CA ILE A 380 6.40 -30.36 2.81
C ILE A 380 7.56 -29.37 2.53
N TYR A 381 7.31 -28.07 2.70
CA TYR A 381 8.32 -27.04 2.54
C TYR A 381 9.48 -27.25 3.53
N SER A 382 9.17 -27.48 4.80
CA SER A 382 10.17 -27.75 5.84
C SER A 382 11.01 -28.99 5.53
N GLN A 383 10.38 -30.06 5.04
CA GLN A 383 11.09 -31.27 4.62
C GLN A 383 12.03 -31.02 3.42
N LYS A 384 11.56 -30.29 2.40
CA LYS A 384 12.33 -30.03 1.18
C LYS A 384 13.47 -29.03 1.39
N TYR A 385 13.29 -28.06 2.28
CA TYR A 385 14.22 -26.96 2.52
C TYR A 385 14.91 -27.02 3.89
N HIS A 386 15.14 -28.23 4.42
CA HIS A 386 15.94 -28.51 5.62
C HIS A 386 15.52 -27.71 6.87
N GLY A 387 14.24 -27.76 7.22
CA GLY A 387 13.72 -27.17 8.46
C GLY A 387 13.32 -25.69 8.34
N LYS A 388 13.46 -25.07 7.17
CA LYS A 388 12.98 -23.70 6.96
C LYS A 388 11.46 -23.63 7.03
N GLN A 389 10.95 -22.57 7.66
CA GLN A 389 9.53 -22.21 7.57
C GLN A 389 9.32 -21.29 6.37
N MET A 390 8.22 -21.54 5.67
CA MET A 390 7.80 -20.72 4.55
C MET A 390 7.20 -19.41 5.07
N ALA A 391 7.30 -18.35 4.27
CA ALA A 391 6.72 -17.07 4.67
C ALA A 391 5.20 -17.10 4.44
N PRO A 392 4.34 -16.86 5.46
CA PRO A 392 2.88 -17.02 5.33
C PRO A 392 2.23 -16.21 4.18
N HIS A 393 2.87 -15.11 3.77
CA HIS A 393 2.38 -14.27 2.68
C HIS A 393 2.50 -14.92 1.29
N GLU A 394 3.45 -15.83 1.09
CA GLU A 394 3.59 -16.59 -0.16
C GLU A 394 2.39 -17.52 -0.36
N PHE A 395 1.99 -18.23 0.70
CA PHE A 395 0.81 -19.09 0.67
C PHE A 395 -0.48 -18.30 0.46
N LEU A 396 -0.61 -17.12 1.08
CA LEU A 396 -1.75 -16.23 0.88
C LEU A 396 -1.81 -15.70 -0.57
N ARG A 397 -0.67 -15.36 -1.17
CA ARG A 397 -0.59 -14.92 -2.57
C ARG A 397 -1.01 -16.03 -3.52
N PHE A 398 -0.55 -17.26 -3.29
CA PHE A 398 -0.98 -18.42 -4.07
C PHE A 398 -2.48 -18.66 -3.97
N THR A 399 -3.02 -18.59 -2.76
CA THR A 399 -4.46 -18.76 -2.51
C THR A 399 -5.29 -17.73 -3.29
N LYS A 400 -4.88 -16.45 -3.26
CA LYS A 400 -5.56 -15.38 -4.02
C LYS A 400 -5.45 -15.59 -5.54
N ALA A 401 -4.28 -15.97 -6.03
CA ALA A 401 -4.08 -16.26 -7.44
C ALA A 401 -4.97 -17.43 -7.91
N LEU A 402 -5.09 -18.50 -7.11
CA LEU A 402 -6.00 -19.61 -7.39
C LEU A 402 -7.48 -19.20 -7.37
N GLN A 403 -7.88 -18.29 -6.48
CA GLN A 403 -9.28 -17.79 -6.45
C GLN A 403 -9.62 -17.06 -7.75
N GLN A 404 -8.73 -16.19 -8.21
CA GLN A 404 -8.88 -15.47 -9.48
C GLN A 404 -8.90 -16.43 -10.67
N PHE A 405 -8.03 -17.45 -10.63
CA PHE A 405 -7.99 -18.51 -11.63
C PHE A 405 -9.32 -19.27 -11.75
N VAL A 406 -9.91 -19.71 -10.64
CA VAL A 406 -11.20 -20.43 -10.64
C VAL A 406 -12.37 -19.54 -11.08
N GLN A 407 -12.33 -18.25 -10.74
CA GLN A 407 -13.33 -17.28 -11.20
C GLN A 407 -13.25 -17.06 -12.72
N ALA A 408 -12.04 -16.92 -13.27
CA ALA A 408 -11.84 -16.81 -14.71
C ALA A 408 -12.29 -18.09 -15.45
N ASP A 409 -11.99 -19.26 -14.89
CA ASP A 409 -12.39 -20.57 -15.40
C ASP A 409 -13.92 -20.69 -15.54
N SER A 410 -14.65 -20.35 -14.47
CA SER A 410 -16.12 -20.39 -14.42
C SER A 410 -16.79 -19.47 -15.46
N ASN A 411 -16.17 -18.31 -15.73
CA ASN A 411 -16.63 -17.36 -16.73
C ASN A 411 -16.34 -17.83 -18.18
N SER A 412 -15.25 -18.58 -18.39
CA SER A 412 -14.89 -19.15 -19.69
C SER A 412 -15.85 -20.27 -20.14
N VAL A 413 -16.31 -21.12 -19.21
CA VAL A 413 -17.27 -22.20 -19.51
C VAL A 413 -18.65 -21.63 -19.87
N SER A 414 -19.06 -20.56 -19.18
CA SER A 414 -20.34 -19.87 -19.40
C SER A 414 -20.41 -19.16 -20.78
N SER A 415 -19.31 -18.55 -21.21
CA SER A 415 -19.22 -17.87 -22.52
C SER A 415 -19.12 -18.83 -23.71
N THR A 416 -18.58 -20.03 -23.49
CA THR A 416 -18.48 -21.08 -24.52
C THR A 416 -19.85 -21.73 -24.82
N GLN A 417 -20.73 -21.86 -23.83
CA GLN A 417 -22.10 -22.31 -24.04
C GLN A 417 -22.96 -21.30 -24.82
N LEU A 418 -22.77 -19.98 -24.63
CA LEU A 418 -23.49 -18.97 -25.40
C LEU A 418 -23.08 -18.95 -26.88
N LYS A 419 -21.78 -19.12 -27.20
CA LYS A 419 -21.30 -19.14 -28.60
C LYS A 419 -21.75 -20.39 -29.37
N SER A 420 -22.02 -21.50 -28.69
CA SER A 420 -22.54 -22.72 -29.34
C SER A 420 -24.00 -22.61 -29.80
N LYS A 421 -24.79 -21.66 -29.26
CA LYS A 421 -26.19 -21.43 -29.68
C LYS A 421 -26.35 -20.46 -30.85
N THR A 422 -25.35 -19.63 -31.14
CA THR A 422 -25.42 -18.62 -32.22
C THR A 422 -24.88 -19.12 -33.57
N CYS A 423 -24.27 -20.30 -33.63
CA CYS A 423 -23.67 -20.85 -34.85
C CYS A 423 -24.58 -21.84 -35.62
N VAL A 424 -25.87 -21.95 -35.26
CA VAL A 424 -26.88 -22.81 -35.94
C VAL A 424 -27.91 -21.99 -36.72
N LEU A 425 -27.75 -20.66 -36.80
CA LEU A 425 -28.60 -19.77 -37.59
C LEU A 425 -27.75 -18.75 -38.36
N SER A 426 -27.06 -19.22 -39.40
CA SER A 426 -26.60 -18.40 -40.53
C SER A 426 -26.34 -19.28 -41.74
#